data_AF-A0A5C5SKM3-F1
#
_entry.id   AF-A0A5C5SKM3-F1
#
_cell.length_a   1.000
_cell.length_b   1.000
_cell.length_c   1.000
_cell.angle_alpha   90.00
_cell.angle_beta   90.00
_cell.angle_gamma   90.00
#
_symmetry.space_group_name_H-M   'P 1'
#
loop_
_entity.id
_entity.type
_entity.pdbx_description
1 polymer ?
#
loop_
_entity_poly.entity_id
_entity_poly.type
_entity_poly.pdbx_seq_one_letter_code
_entity_poly.pdbx_strand_id
1 'polypeptide(L)'
;MKPGIYKVEAIDKRTVLLKATEESEEQYTFPLVDFTHNVSVGDVVEIWQEGIKWKTKYVEEKTESVSSHAKDFVKRILDQE
;
A
#
# COMPACT_ATOMS: atom_id res chain seq x y z
N MET A 1 4.82 -5.34 -13.51
CA MET A 1 5.07 -4.64 -12.24
C MET A 1 6.20 -3.67 -12.46
N LYS A 2 6.08 -2.43 -11.98
CA LYS A 2 7.12 -1.40 -12.16
C LYS A 2 7.75 -1.07 -10.81
N PRO A 3 9.03 -0.70 -10.75
CA PRO A 3 9.58 -0.13 -9.53
C PRO A 3 8.87 1.19 -9.21
N GLY A 4 8.49 1.38 -7.95
CA GLY A 4 7.72 2.55 -7.52
C GLY A 4 7.11 2.39 -6.13
N ILE A 5 6.36 3.41 -5.74
CA ILE A 5 5.66 3.46 -4.45
C ILE A 5 4.21 3.07 -4.66
N TYR A 6 3.77 2.10 -3.85
CA TYR A 6 2.43 1.55 -3.91
C TYR A 6 1.77 1.62 -2.54
N LYS A 7 0.47 1.85 -2.53
CA LYS A 7 -0.37 1.77 -1.34
C LYS A 7 -1.06 0.41 -1.30
N VAL A 8 -1.08 -0.20 -0.12
CA VAL A 8 -1.85 -1.42 0.14
C VAL A 8 -3.34 -1.07 0.18
N GLU A 9 -4.07 -1.53 -0.83
CA GLU A 9 -5.51 -1.28 -0.97
C GLU A 9 -6.34 -2.39 -0.33
N ALA A 10 -5.90 -3.64 -0.44
CA ALA A 10 -6.53 -4.78 0.21
C ALA A 10 -5.52 -5.87 0.53
N ILE A 11 -5.80 -6.66 1.56
CA ILE A 11 -5.00 -7.85 1.91
C ILE A 11 -5.96 -9.05 1.90
N ASP A 12 -5.68 -9.99 1.02
CA ASP A 12 -6.28 -11.32 1.02
C ASP A 12 -5.36 -12.30 1.78
N LYS A 13 -5.84 -13.52 2.04
CA LYS A 13 -5.15 -14.52 2.87
C LYS A 13 -3.72 -14.84 2.41
N ARG A 14 -3.42 -14.66 1.12
CA ARG A 14 -2.10 -14.97 0.52
C ARG A 14 -1.53 -13.86 -0.34
N THR A 15 -2.31 -12.83 -0.66
CA THR A 15 -1.94 -11.81 -1.64
C THR A 15 -2.37 -10.44 -1.17
N VAL A 16 -1.59 -9.44 -1.53
CA VAL A 16 -1.79 -8.04 -1.22
C VAL A 16 -2.10 -7.31 -2.52
N LEU A 17 -3.19 -6.56 -2.55
CA LEU A 17 -3.53 -5.65 -3.64
C LEU A 17 -2.83 -4.32 -3.39
N LEU A 18 -1.99 -3.94 -4.35
CA LEU A 18 -1.16 -2.75 -4.34
C LEU A 18 -1.65 -1.81 -5.43
N LYS A 19 -1.92 -0.56 -5.07
CA LYS A 19 -2.31 0.50 -6.01
C LYS A 19 -1.20 1.54 -6.09
N ALA A 20 -0.83 1.94 -7.30
CA ALA A 20 0.17 2.99 -7.47
C ALA A 20 -0.30 4.29 -6.80
N THR A 21 0.61 4.98 -6.11
CA THR A 21 0.28 6.28 -5.47
C THR A 21 0.31 7.46 -6.44
N GLU A 22 0.94 7.29 -7.60
CA GLU A 22 0.92 8.27 -8.69
C GLU A 22 -0.46 8.25 -9.38
N GLU A 23 -0.80 9.25 -10.21
CA GLU A 23 -2.08 9.35 -10.96
C GLU A 23 -2.39 8.16 -11.89
N SER A 24 -1.56 7.12 -11.86
CA SER A 24 -1.78 5.86 -12.53
C SER A 24 -2.77 5.01 -11.72
N GLU A 25 -3.92 4.67 -12.30
CA GLU A 25 -4.87 3.70 -11.76
C GLU A 25 -4.34 2.24 -11.82
N GLU A 26 -3.02 2.07 -11.88
CA GLU A 26 -2.35 0.78 -11.97
C GLU A 26 -2.47 0.03 -10.64
N GLN A 27 -3.08 -1.15 -10.69
CA GLN A 27 -3.19 -2.08 -9.58
C GLN A 27 -2.36 -3.34 -9.87
N TYR A 28 -1.70 -3.84 -8.83
CA TYR A 28 -0.85 -5.02 -8.87
C TYR A 28 -1.17 -5.92 -7.69
N THR A 29 -1.10 -7.24 -7.89
CA THR A 29 -1.17 -8.21 -6.79
C THR A 29 0.23 -8.70 -6.45
N PHE A 30 0.55 -8.72 -5.16
CA PHE A 30 1.84 -9.19 -4.66
C PHE A 30 1.64 -10.24 -3.57
N PRO A 31 2.34 -11.38 -3.62
CA PRO A 31 2.22 -12.41 -2.60
C PRO A 31 2.62 -11.89 -1.21
N LEU A 32 1.79 -12.16 -0.20
CA LEU A 32 2.04 -11.74 1.19
C LEU A 32 3.35 -12.34 1.73
N VAL A 33 3.69 -13.56 1.28
CA VAL A 33 4.90 -14.29 1.69
C VAL A 33 6.22 -13.64 1.24
N ASP A 34 6.18 -12.77 0.23
CA ASP A 34 7.34 -12.04 -0.28
C ASP A 34 7.53 -10.69 0.42
N PHE A 35 6.63 -10.31 1.35
CA PHE A 35 6.86 -9.16 2.22
C PHE A 35 7.80 -9.54 3.36
N THR A 36 8.77 -8.67 3.60
CA THR A 36 9.77 -8.81 4.67
C THR A 36 9.26 -8.35 6.05
N HIS A 37 8.03 -7.83 6.09
CA HIS A 37 7.39 -7.23 7.25
C HIS A 37 5.88 -7.46 7.19
N ASN A 38 5.19 -7.31 8.32
CA ASN A 38 3.73 -7.29 8.33
C ASN A 38 3.24 -6.01 7.67
N VAL A 39 2.40 -6.16 6.65
CA VAL A 39 1.70 -5.07 5.98
C VAL A 39 0.24 -5.04 6.40
N SER A 40 -0.32 -3.84 6.46
CA SER A 40 -1.71 -3.55 6.77
C SER A 40 -2.37 -2.77 5.64
N VAL A 41 -3.69 -2.81 5.57
CA VAL A 41 -4.44 -2.01 4.59
C VAL A 41 -4.22 -0.52 4.89
N GLY A 42 -3.85 0.24 3.86
CA GLY A 42 -3.48 1.65 3.96
C GLY A 42 -1.97 1.92 4.02
N ASP A 43 -1.15 0.90 4.25
CA ASP A 43 0.31 1.03 4.30
C ASP A 43 0.89 1.41 2.94
N VAL A 44 2.01 2.14 2.97
CA VAL A 44 2.75 2.49 1.78
C VAL A 44 4.02 1.66 1.72
N VAL A 45 4.21 0.97 0.59
CA VAL A 45 5.34 0.09 0.33
C VAL A 45 6.08 0.54 -0.92
N GLU A 46 7.39 0.56 -0.85
CA GLU A 46 8.26 0.77 -2.00
C GLU A 46 8.68 -0.57 -2.56
N ILE A 47 8.55 -0.71 -3.88
CA ILE A 47 8.91 -1.92 -4.60
C ILE A 47 9.95 -1.55 -5.63
N TRP A 48 11.05 -2.28 -5.66
CA TRP A 48 12.08 -2.09 -6.66
C TRP A 48 12.68 -3.43 -7.08
N GLN A 49 13.37 -3.41 -8.22
CA GLN A 49 14.03 -4.58 -8.76
C GLN A 49 15.54 -4.47 -8.51
N GLU A 50 16.10 -5.46 -7.81
CA GLU A 50 17.53 -5.62 -7.61
C GLU A 50 18.01 -6.81 -8.44
N GLY A 51 18.51 -6.53 -9.66
CA GLY A 51 18.86 -7.54 -10.64
C GLY A 51 17.63 -8.27 -11.19
N ILE A 52 17.45 -9.54 -10.83
CA ILE A 52 16.27 -10.35 -11.19
C ILE A 52 15.28 -10.53 -10.04
N LYS A 53 15.58 -10.00 -8.84
CA LYS A 53 14.76 -10.20 -7.64
C LYS A 53 13.96 -8.93 -7.34
N TRP A 54 12.69 -9.10 -7.03
CA TRP A 54 11.84 -8.04 -6.50
C TRP A 54 12.10 -7.87 -5.01
N LYS A 55 12.20 -6.62 -4.56
CA LYS A 55 12.38 -6.23 -3.17
C LYS A 55 11.23 -5.33 -2.76
N THR A 56 10.82 -5.46 -1.51
CA THR A 56 9.76 -4.66 -0.89
C THR A 56 10.28 -4.04 0.41
N LYS A 57 9.93 -2.77 0.66
CA LYS A 57 10.23 -2.07 1.91
C LYS A 57 9.02 -1.28 2.36
N TYR A 58 8.77 -1.32 3.66
CA TYR A 58 7.78 -0.49 4.32
C TYR A 58 8.26 0.96 4.38
N VAL A 59 7.41 1.91 4.00
CA VAL A 59 7.71 3.34 4.05
C VAL A 59 6.82 4.00 5.11
N GLU A 60 7.31 4.04 6.35
CA GLU A 60 6.58 4.58 7.51
C GLU A 60 6.18 6.05 7.30
N GLU A 61 7.11 6.89 6.81
CA GLU A 61 6.90 8.34 6.61
C GLU A 61 5.68 8.69 5.72
N LYS A 62 5.40 7.87 4.69
CA LYS A 62 4.24 8.09 3.82
C LYS A 62 2.97 7.48 4.39
N THR A 63 3.09 6.48 5.24
CA THR A 63 1.95 5.79 5.85
C THR A 63 1.25 6.70 6.88
N GLU A 64 2.01 7.43 7.69
CA GLU A 64 1.45 8.42 8.62
C GLU A 64 0.77 9.61 7.91
N SER A 65 1.33 10.03 6.78
CA SER A 65 0.78 11.11 5.95
C SER A 65 -0.56 10.73 5.31
N VAL A 66 -0.70 9.48 4.84
CA VAL A 66 -1.97 8.96 4.28
C VAL A 66 -3.00 8.67 5.38
N SER A 67 -2.56 8.20 6.55
CA SER A 67 -3.41 7.96 7.72
C SER A 67 -4.03 9.26 8.27
N SER A 68 -3.29 10.37 8.19
CA SER A 68 -3.81 11.70 8.56
C SER A 68 -4.94 12.18 7.64
N HIS A 69 -4.91 11.85 6.34
CA HIS A 69 -6.01 12.16 5.41
C HIS A 69 -7.19 11.17 5.51
N ALA A 70 -6.92 9.89 5.86
CA ALA A 70 -7.97 8.89 6.03
C ALA A 70 -8.83 9.12 7.28
N LYS A 71 -8.26 9.70 8.35
CA LYS A 71 -9.02 10.12 9.54
C LYS A 71 -10.09 11.17 9.23
N ASP A 72 -9.85 12.05 8.27
CA ASP A 72 -10.82 13.08 7.90
C ASP A 72 -11.99 12.51 7.07
N PHE A 73 -11.76 11.43 6.31
CA PHE A 73 -12.80 10.77 5.52
C PHE A 73 -13.79 9.97 6.37
N VAL A 74 -13.31 9.29 7.42
CA VAL A 74 -14.19 8.53 8.34
C VAL A 74 -15.09 9.46 9.16
N LYS A 75 -14.61 10.67 9.47
CA LYS A 75 -15.38 11.64 10.26
C LYS A 75 -16.59 12.22 9.53
N ARG A 76 -16.61 12.22 8.19
CA ARG A 76 -17.77 12.71 7.41
C ARG A 76 -18.88 11.68 7.19
N ILE A 77 -18.62 10.39 7.38
CA ILE A 77 -19.65 9.35 7.21
C ILE A 77 -20.40 9.09 8.52
N LEU A 78 -19.78 9.37 9.67
CA LEU A 78 -20.42 9.18 10.98
C LEU A 78 -21.28 10.37 11.45
N ASP A 79 -21.31 11.47 10.70
CA ASP A 79 -22.09 12.69 10.98
C ASP A 79 -23.33 12.75 10.06
N GLN A 80 -24.08 11.63 9.97
CA GLN A 80 -25.38 11.57 9.30
C GLN A 80 -26.45 10.87 10.16
N GLU A 81 -26.24 10.75 11.48
CA GLU A 81 -27.28 10.38 12.45
C GLU A 81 -27.63 11.54 13.38
#